data_AF-A0A1A8SKB2-F1
#
_entry.id   AF-A0A1A8SKB2-F1
#
_cell.length_a   1.000
_cell.length_b   1.000
_cell.length_c   1.000
_cell.angle_alpha   90.00
_cell.angle_beta   90.00
_cell.angle_gamma   90.00
#
_symmetry.space_group_name_H-M   'P 1'
#
loop_
_entity.id
_entity.type
_entity.pdbx_description
1 polymer ?
#
loop_
_entity_poly.entity_id
_entity_poly.type
_entity_poly.pdbx_seq_one_letter_code
_entity_poly.pdbx_strand_id
1 'polypeptide(L)'
;MGSETHGIMGKEVKEEQNRLKGCTGTADCESGRQTQSIQGQEQQPTNHSLSPKRDGSFCANDAINGHPLKGERKLKAEPELPTAPRGHQQLQKFTVSADKTLSWLKDNVSMATQVCSIANLEGLEAAKRRQHALEREILNNRARIEVVKREGHGLVRAQHPGSAKIEEFLSQLEALWEELRRRHQRNAAFLQASEKLGFRIVKVL
;
A
#
# COMPACT_ATOMS: atom_id res chain seq x y z
N MET A 1 0.71 9.57 -72.85
CA MET A 1 1.32 10.51 -71.89
C MET A 1 0.29 10.73 -70.79
N GLY A 2 0.60 10.42 -69.53
CA GLY A 2 -0.32 10.49 -68.41
C GLY A 2 -0.05 11.72 -67.55
N SER A 3 -1.11 12.35 -67.05
CA SER A 3 -1.06 13.65 -66.38
C SER A 3 -0.53 13.58 -64.94
N GLU A 4 0.14 14.65 -64.55
CA GLU A 4 0.61 14.94 -63.20
C GLU A 4 -0.54 15.46 -62.32
N THR A 5 -0.70 14.95 -61.09
CA THR A 5 -1.50 15.59 -60.04
C THR A 5 -0.83 15.45 -58.67
N HIS A 6 -0.67 16.60 -57.99
CA HIS A 6 -0.09 16.71 -56.66
C HIS A 6 -1.05 16.21 -55.56
N GLY A 7 -0.51 15.74 -54.44
CA GLY A 7 -1.29 15.30 -53.29
C GLY A 7 -0.47 15.16 -51.99
N ILE A 8 0.15 16.25 -51.51
CA ILE A 8 0.78 16.29 -50.17
C ILE A 8 -0.04 17.22 -49.27
N MET A 9 -0.96 16.64 -48.51
CA MET A 9 -1.75 17.30 -47.47
C MET A 9 -2.26 16.20 -46.51
N GLY A 10 -2.15 16.30 -45.18
CA GLY A 10 -1.51 17.33 -44.37
C GLY A 10 -1.06 16.77 -43.02
N LYS A 11 -0.39 17.62 -42.22
CA LYS A 11 -0.06 17.32 -40.82
C LYS A 11 -1.09 18.00 -39.93
N GLU A 12 -1.86 17.25 -39.14
CA GLU A 12 -2.58 17.81 -38.00
C GLU A 12 -2.38 16.96 -36.74
N VAL A 13 -1.83 17.61 -35.71
CA VAL A 13 -1.59 17.07 -34.36
C VAL A 13 -2.08 18.12 -33.37
N LYS A 14 -3.35 17.99 -32.96
CA LYS A 14 -4.04 18.75 -31.91
C LYS A 14 -5.49 18.20 -31.82
N GLU A 15 -6.19 18.09 -30.70
CA GLU A 15 -5.89 18.27 -29.27
C GLU A 15 -7.07 17.65 -28.49
N GLU A 16 -6.85 16.57 -27.75
CA GLU A 16 -7.94 15.85 -27.05
C GLU A 16 -8.26 16.53 -25.70
N GLN A 17 -9.06 17.60 -25.74
CA GLN A 17 -9.49 18.30 -24.53
C GLN A 17 -10.62 17.57 -23.80
N ASN A 18 -10.22 16.85 -22.74
CA ASN A 18 -10.87 16.75 -21.43
C ASN A 18 -12.35 17.20 -21.34
N ARG A 19 -13.28 16.25 -21.18
CA ARG A 19 -14.65 16.51 -20.73
C ARG A 19 -15.06 15.65 -19.53
N LEU A 20 -14.50 15.95 -18.36
CA LEU A 20 -15.13 15.59 -17.08
C LEU A 20 -16.15 16.67 -16.66
N LYS A 21 -17.42 16.28 -16.48
CA LYS A 21 -18.43 16.93 -15.61
C LYS A 21 -19.73 16.11 -15.59
N GLY A 22 -20.15 15.64 -14.41
CA GLY A 22 -21.40 14.87 -14.29
C GLY A 22 -21.55 14.07 -12.99
N CYS A 23 -21.36 14.71 -11.82
CA CYS A 23 -21.71 14.08 -10.54
C CYS A 23 -23.18 14.40 -10.20
N THR A 24 -24.09 13.47 -10.47
CA THR A 24 -25.46 13.50 -9.94
C THR A 24 -25.49 12.76 -8.61
N GLY A 25 -25.80 13.47 -7.53
CA GLY A 25 -26.04 12.86 -6.23
C GLY A 25 -27.48 12.38 -6.10
N THR A 26 -27.67 11.20 -5.52
CA THR A 26 -28.92 10.76 -4.90
C THR A 26 -28.55 10.22 -3.52
N ALA A 27 -28.98 10.94 -2.47
CA ALA A 27 -28.90 10.47 -1.10
C ALA A 27 -30.26 9.85 -0.76
N ASP A 28 -30.30 8.54 -0.56
CA ASP A 28 -31.50 7.86 -0.06
C ASP A 28 -31.41 7.71 1.46
N CYS A 29 -32.40 8.31 2.12
CA CYS A 29 -32.65 8.16 3.54
C CYS A 29 -33.53 6.93 3.78
N GLU A 30 -33.20 6.09 4.75
CA GLU A 30 -34.14 5.09 5.26
C GLU A 30 -34.29 5.22 6.78
N SER A 31 -35.52 5.06 7.28
CA SER A 31 -35.94 5.56 8.60
C SER A 31 -36.89 4.60 9.34
N GLY A 32 -36.53 4.27 10.59
CA GLY A 32 -37.38 3.58 11.57
C GLY A 32 -37.43 2.05 11.44
N ARG A 33 -37.88 1.27 12.44
CA ARG A 33 -38.50 1.53 13.77
C ARG A 33 -38.11 0.34 14.69
N GLN A 34 -37.66 0.47 15.96
CA GLN A 34 -38.37 0.83 17.22
C GLN A 34 -38.75 -0.41 18.11
N THR A 35 -38.41 -0.34 19.42
CA THR A 35 -38.94 -1.13 20.58
C THR A 35 -38.68 -2.65 20.65
N GLN A 36 -38.58 -3.38 21.79
CA GLN A 36 -38.95 -3.21 23.23
C GLN A 36 -37.79 -3.75 24.14
N SER A 37 -37.37 -3.17 25.29
CA SER A 37 -37.91 -3.24 26.68
C SER A 37 -38.10 -4.64 27.32
N ILE A 38 -37.36 -4.98 28.40
CA ILE A 38 -37.85 -5.30 29.77
C ILE A 38 -36.70 -5.75 30.73
N GLN A 39 -36.84 -5.36 32.01
CA GLN A 39 -36.00 -5.57 33.21
C GLN A 39 -35.68 -7.02 33.64
N GLY A 40 -34.61 -7.19 34.44
CA GLY A 40 -34.42 -8.35 35.34
C GLY A 40 -33.07 -8.39 36.09
N GLN A 41 -33.12 -8.44 37.42
CA GLN A 41 -32.06 -8.64 38.45
C GLN A 41 -31.02 -9.79 38.17
N GLU A 42 -29.86 -9.95 38.82
CA GLU A 42 -29.44 -9.56 40.20
C GLU A 42 -27.90 -9.67 40.50
N GLN A 43 -27.48 -9.05 41.61
CA GLN A 43 -26.28 -9.25 42.49
C GLN A 43 -24.83 -8.93 42.03
N GLN A 44 -24.10 -8.38 43.02
CA GLN A 44 -22.67 -8.04 43.09
C GLN A 44 -21.95 -9.07 44.02
N PRO A 45 -20.61 -9.10 44.19
CA PRO A 45 -19.97 -8.17 45.15
C PRO A 45 -18.49 -7.76 44.90
N THR A 46 -18.14 -6.56 45.40
CA THR A 46 -16.85 -6.11 46.02
C THR A 46 -15.49 -6.32 45.29
N ASN A 47 -14.46 -5.47 45.42
CA ASN A 47 -14.05 -4.61 46.55
C ASN A 47 -13.56 -3.21 46.15
N HIS A 48 -13.47 -2.35 47.16
CA HIS A 48 -13.17 -0.92 47.08
C HIS A 48 -11.66 -0.63 47.24
N SER A 49 -11.16 0.42 46.58
CA SER A 49 -10.33 1.47 47.23
C SER A 49 -10.09 2.66 46.29
N LEU A 50 -10.48 3.85 46.72
CA LEU A 50 -10.10 5.14 46.12
C LEU A 50 -9.77 6.11 47.24
N SER A 51 -8.60 6.75 47.19
CA SER A 51 -8.17 7.75 48.17
C SER A 51 -8.19 9.18 47.56
N PRO A 52 -8.79 10.17 48.24
CA PRO A 52 -8.77 11.57 47.79
C PRO A 52 -7.58 12.37 48.36
N LYS A 53 -7.53 13.67 48.04
CA LYS A 53 -6.36 14.58 48.14
C LYS A 53 -6.19 15.29 49.50
N ARG A 54 -4.94 15.78 49.72
CA ARG A 54 -4.44 17.05 50.34
C ARG A 54 -5.33 17.85 51.33
N ASP A 55 -4.79 18.60 52.30
CA ASP A 55 -3.57 19.45 52.36
C ASP A 55 -3.10 19.57 53.85
N GLY A 56 -2.06 20.29 54.28
CA GLY A 56 -1.16 21.25 53.59
C GLY A 56 -0.20 21.97 54.56
N SER A 57 0.39 23.08 54.08
CA SER A 57 1.19 24.15 54.75
C SER A 57 1.86 23.94 56.14
N PHE A 58 3.19 24.09 56.19
CA PHE A 58 3.81 25.27 56.86
C PHE A 58 5.22 25.60 56.31
N CYS A 59 5.68 26.83 56.51
CA CYS A 59 6.86 27.41 55.86
C CYS A 59 8.13 27.42 56.72
N ALA A 60 9.30 27.46 56.07
CA ALA A 60 10.45 28.24 56.53
C ALA A 60 11.28 28.70 55.32
N ASN A 61 11.68 29.97 55.32
CA ASN A 61 12.49 30.62 54.30
C ASN A 61 13.75 31.16 54.95
N ASP A 62 14.89 31.12 54.27
CA ASP A 62 15.96 32.09 54.51
C ASP A 62 16.89 32.26 53.30
N ALA A 63 17.66 33.35 53.30
CA ALA A 63 17.92 34.13 52.10
C ALA A 63 19.37 34.12 51.58
N ILE A 64 19.48 34.26 50.25
CA ILE A 64 20.43 35.09 49.48
C ILE A 64 21.91 35.10 49.91
N ASN A 65 22.82 34.67 49.01
CA ASN A 65 23.89 35.54 48.45
C ASN A 65 24.81 34.81 47.43
N GLY A 66 25.23 35.54 46.39
CA GLY A 66 26.58 35.39 45.79
C GLY A 66 26.81 34.43 44.61
N HIS A 67 26.81 34.98 43.39
CA HIS A 67 27.66 34.53 42.26
C HIS A 67 28.85 35.52 42.22
N PRO A 68 30.12 35.12 41.95
CA PRO A 68 30.55 35.01 40.54
C PRO A 68 31.71 34.04 40.17
N LEU A 69 31.54 33.43 38.98
CA LEU A 69 32.52 33.30 37.88
C LEU A 69 33.89 32.59 38.04
N LYS A 70 34.19 31.85 36.95
CA LYS A 70 35.51 31.64 36.28
C LYS A 70 36.30 30.36 36.63
N GLY A 71 36.47 29.50 35.63
CA GLY A 71 37.30 28.30 35.70
C GLY A 71 37.28 27.50 34.39
N GLU A 72 38.22 27.79 33.48
CA GLU A 72 38.32 27.14 32.17
C GLU A 72 39.04 25.76 32.20
N ARG A 73 38.82 24.99 31.13
CA ARG A 73 39.57 23.81 30.65
C ARG A 73 39.12 22.42 31.14
N LYS A 74 38.54 21.61 30.24
CA LYS A 74 39.26 20.58 29.45
C LYS A 74 38.31 19.82 28.51
N LEU A 75 38.83 19.42 27.34
CA LEU A 75 38.15 18.46 26.49
C LEU A 75 38.01 17.12 27.20
N LYS A 76 36.83 16.50 27.08
CA LYS A 76 36.71 15.05 27.04
C LYS A 76 35.63 14.72 26.01
N ALA A 77 36.06 14.18 24.87
CA ALA A 77 35.14 13.54 23.94
C ALA A 77 34.73 12.19 24.56
N GLU A 78 33.43 11.95 24.66
CA GLU A 78 32.89 10.63 24.96
C GLU A 78 31.86 10.29 23.86
N PRO A 79 31.98 9.13 23.18
CA PRO A 79 31.14 8.78 22.04
C PRO A 79 29.77 8.23 22.50
N GLU A 80 28.93 9.09 23.06
CA GLU A 80 27.59 8.75 23.52
C GLU A 80 26.58 8.58 22.36
N LEU A 81 26.51 7.35 21.83
CA LEU A 81 25.37 6.81 21.09
C LEU A 81 25.15 5.35 21.53
N PRO A 82 23.91 4.93 21.84
CA PRO A 82 22.87 4.97 20.83
C PRO A 82 21.46 5.39 21.32
N THR A 83 20.93 6.47 20.73
CA THR A 83 19.51 6.85 20.81
C THR A 83 18.62 5.98 19.89
N ALA A 84 18.67 4.64 20.04
CA ALA A 84 18.19 3.70 19.03
C ALA A 84 16.99 2.74 19.36
N PRO A 85 16.01 3.03 20.24
CA PRO A 85 14.78 2.21 20.28
C PRO A 85 13.89 2.35 19.04
N ARG A 86 13.85 3.54 18.41
CA ARG A 86 12.90 3.86 17.33
C ARG A 86 13.32 3.35 15.95
N GLY A 87 14.59 3.58 15.55
CA GLY A 87 15.08 3.18 14.22
C GLY A 87 15.01 1.66 14.00
N HIS A 88 15.40 0.87 15.00
CA HIS A 88 15.37 -0.58 14.94
C HIS A 88 13.95 -1.14 14.76
N GLN A 89 12.96 -0.61 15.50
CA GLN A 89 11.56 -1.03 15.36
C GLN A 89 10.98 -0.68 13.99
N GLN A 90 11.35 0.46 13.41
CA GLN A 90 10.86 0.87 12.09
C GLN A 90 11.49 0.01 10.97
N LEU A 91 12.77 -0.33 11.08
CA LEU A 91 13.44 -1.27 10.17
C LEU A 91 12.78 -2.65 10.21
N GLN A 92 12.56 -3.24 11.39
CA GLN A 92 11.93 -4.56 11.49
C GLN A 92 10.53 -4.58 10.84
N LYS A 93 9.73 -3.53 11.07
CA LYS A 93 8.40 -3.38 10.45
C LYS A 93 8.50 -3.30 8.93
N PHE A 94 9.46 -2.53 8.41
CA PHE A 94 9.73 -2.46 6.97
C PHE A 94 10.11 -3.83 6.40
N THR A 95 11.11 -4.52 6.97
CA THR A 95 11.57 -5.82 6.47
C THR A 95 10.45 -6.86 6.41
N VAL A 96 9.62 -6.96 7.45
CA VAL A 96 8.46 -7.88 7.46
C VAL A 96 7.41 -7.49 6.40
N SER A 97 7.18 -6.19 6.16
CA SER A 97 6.27 -5.71 5.11
C SER A 97 6.81 -5.97 3.70
N ALA A 98 8.12 -5.77 3.53
CA ALA A 98 8.89 -6.01 2.33
C ALA A 98 8.84 -7.50 1.92
N ASP A 99 9.24 -8.41 2.81
CA ASP A 99 9.24 -9.86 2.57
C ASP A 99 7.84 -10.39 2.22
N LYS A 100 6.81 -9.97 2.98
CA LYS A 100 5.41 -10.33 2.68
C LYS A 100 4.97 -9.87 1.30
N THR A 101 5.37 -8.67 0.89
CA THR A 101 5.02 -8.12 -0.43
C THR A 101 5.76 -8.84 -1.55
N LEU A 102 7.02 -9.23 -1.34
CA LEU A 102 7.83 -9.97 -2.30
C LEU A 102 7.34 -11.41 -2.50
N SER A 103 6.97 -12.11 -1.43
CA SER A 103 6.36 -13.45 -1.51
C SER A 103 5.03 -13.39 -2.26
N TRP A 104 4.14 -12.46 -1.88
CA TRP A 104 2.87 -12.24 -2.58
C TRP A 104 3.08 -11.95 -4.08
N LEU A 105 4.10 -11.16 -4.46
CA LEU A 105 4.44 -10.92 -5.86
C LEU A 105 4.86 -12.19 -6.59
N LYS A 106 5.76 -13.00 -5.99
CA LYS A 106 6.22 -14.27 -6.57
C LYS A 106 5.06 -15.23 -6.79
N ASP A 107 4.16 -15.36 -5.81
CA ASP A 107 2.99 -16.22 -5.90
C ASP A 107 2.04 -15.77 -7.01
N ASN A 108 1.75 -14.47 -7.11
CA ASN A 108 0.88 -13.92 -8.14
C ASN A 108 1.51 -13.98 -9.55
N VAL A 109 2.83 -13.82 -9.69
CA VAL A 109 3.55 -14.05 -10.96
C VAL A 109 3.47 -15.52 -11.37
N SER A 110 3.56 -16.46 -10.42
CA SER A 110 3.36 -17.89 -10.67
C SER A 110 1.95 -18.18 -11.16
N MET A 111 0.92 -17.69 -10.45
CA MET A 111 -0.48 -17.80 -10.86
C MET A 111 -0.73 -17.21 -12.26
N ALA A 112 -0.18 -16.03 -12.55
CA ALA A 112 -0.26 -15.39 -13.86
C ALA A 112 0.39 -16.25 -14.97
N THR A 113 1.48 -16.95 -14.67
CA THR A 113 2.15 -17.85 -15.62
C THR A 113 1.29 -19.07 -15.97
N GLN A 114 0.48 -19.56 -15.01
CA GLN A 114 -0.34 -20.77 -15.17
C GLN A 114 -1.64 -20.55 -15.97
N VAL A 115 -2.14 -19.32 -16.15
CA VAL A 115 -3.47 -19.04 -16.74
C VAL A 115 -3.65 -19.66 -18.14
N CYS A 116 -2.63 -19.63 -18.99
CA CYS A 116 -2.69 -20.26 -20.32
C CYS A 116 -2.81 -21.80 -20.22
N SER A 117 -2.08 -22.44 -19.30
CA SER A 117 -2.16 -23.88 -19.07
C SER A 117 -3.53 -24.28 -18.51
N ILE A 118 -4.08 -23.48 -17.59
CA ILE A 118 -5.43 -23.65 -17.03
C ILE A 118 -6.49 -23.59 -18.14
N ALA A 119 -6.38 -22.65 -19.08
CA ALA A 119 -7.33 -22.52 -20.19
C ALA A 119 -7.38 -23.79 -21.06
N ASN A 120 -6.25 -24.47 -21.22
CA ASN A 120 -6.14 -25.71 -21.98
C ASN A 120 -6.57 -26.95 -21.19
N LEU A 121 -6.35 -26.98 -19.87
CA LEU A 121 -6.51 -28.18 -19.04
C LEU A 121 -7.83 -28.22 -18.24
N GLU A 122 -8.27 -27.07 -17.72
CA GLU A 122 -9.52 -26.89 -16.97
C GLU A 122 -10.61 -26.17 -17.81
N GLY A 123 -10.23 -25.57 -18.94
CA GLY A 123 -11.12 -24.86 -19.84
C GLY A 123 -11.14 -23.33 -19.65
N LEU A 124 -11.68 -22.63 -20.65
CA LEU A 124 -11.60 -21.17 -20.78
C LEU A 124 -12.22 -20.42 -19.59
N GLU A 125 -13.38 -20.84 -19.10
CA GLU A 125 -14.07 -20.20 -17.96
C GLU A 125 -13.31 -20.36 -16.62
N ALA A 126 -12.59 -21.46 -16.43
CA ALA A 126 -11.71 -21.63 -15.27
C ALA A 126 -10.54 -20.62 -15.31
N ALA A 127 -9.95 -20.41 -16.48
CA ALA A 127 -8.90 -19.43 -16.69
C ALA A 127 -9.39 -17.98 -16.50
N LYS A 128 -10.59 -17.62 -16.98
CA LYS A 128 -11.21 -16.31 -16.71
C LYS A 128 -11.40 -16.04 -15.23
N ARG A 129 -11.90 -17.03 -14.46
CA ARG A 129 -12.07 -16.89 -13.00
C ARG A 129 -10.74 -16.67 -12.28
N ARG A 130 -9.67 -17.39 -12.68
CA ARG A 130 -8.32 -17.14 -12.14
C ARG A 130 -7.78 -15.75 -12.53
N GLN A 131 -7.99 -15.31 -13.76
CA GLN A 131 -7.60 -13.97 -14.23
C GLN A 131 -8.31 -12.85 -13.45
N HIS A 132 -9.62 -12.95 -13.23
CA HIS A 132 -10.38 -11.96 -12.44
C HIS A 132 -10.02 -11.98 -10.94
N ALA A 133 -9.65 -13.15 -10.38
CA ALA A 133 -9.09 -13.21 -9.04
C ALA A 133 -7.74 -12.47 -8.96
N LEU A 134 -6.86 -12.68 -9.94
CA LEU A 134 -5.57 -12.01 -10.07
C LEU A 134 -5.72 -10.48 -10.21
N GLU A 135 -6.71 -10.01 -10.97
CA GLU A 135 -7.01 -8.58 -11.12
C GLU A 135 -7.39 -7.93 -9.79
N ARG A 136 -8.28 -8.56 -9.00
CA ARG A 136 -8.64 -8.07 -7.67
C ARG A 136 -7.45 -8.05 -6.72
N GLU A 137 -6.60 -9.07 -6.76
CA GLU A 137 -5.36 -9.11 -5.99
C GLU A 137 -4.41 -7.96 -6.38
N ILE A 138 -4.20 -7.70 -7.67
CA ILE A 138 -3.40 -6.58 -8.17
C ILE A 138 -3.94 -5.23 -7.67
N LEU A 139 -5.26 -5.02 -7.72
CA LEU A 139 -5.92 -3.78 -7.27
C LEU A 139 -5.76 -3.58 -5.75
N ASN A 140 -6.05 -4.61 -4.95
CA ASN A 140 -5.99 -4.55 -3.49
C ASN A 140 -4.57 -4.26 -2.97
N ASN A 141 -3.54 -4.80 -3.62
CA ASN A 141 -2.16 -4.74 -3.12
C ASN A 141 -1.34 -3.57 -3.68
N ARG A 142 -1.82 -2.85 -4.70
CA ARG A 142 -1.12 -1.71 -5.33
C ARG A 142 -0.70 -0.64 -4.30
N ALA A 143 -1.59 -0.30 -3.36
CA ALA A 143 -1.27 0.68 -2.32
C ALA A 143 -0.14 0.21 -1.38
N ARG A 144 -0.11 -1.09 -1.04
CA ARG A 144 0.95 -1.68 -0.20
C ARG A 144 2.31 -1.64 -0.89
N ILE A 145 2.37 -1.93 -2.20
CA ILE A 145 3.59 -1.86 -2.99
C ILE A 145 4.17 -0.44 -2.98
N GLU A 146 3.34 0.58 -3.22
CA GLU A 146 3.79 1.98 -3.20
C GLU A 146 4.23 2.48 -1.81
N VAL A 147 3.60 2.00 -0.74
CA VAL A 147 4.07 2.27 0.64
C VAL A 147 5.44 1.64 0.88
N VAL A 148 5.61 0.35 0.57
CA VAL A 148 6.89 -0.36 0.73
C VAL A 148 7.99 0.29 -0.12
N LYS A 149 7.72 0.70 -1.37
CA LYS A 149 8.67 1.45 -2.20
C LYS A 149 9.10 2.74 -1.52
N ARG A 150 8.14 3.54 -1.04
CA ARG A 150 8.39 4.82 -0.36
C ARG A 150 9.22 4.66 0.92
N GLU A 151 8.90 3.67 1.74
CA GLU A 151 9.63 3.36 2.98
C GLU A 151 11.07 2.93 2.67
N GLY A 152 11.26 2.03 1.71
CA GLY A 152 12.58 1.56 1.28
C GLY A 152 13.46 2.72 0.76
N HIS A 153 12.95 3.53 -0.16
CA HIS A 153 13.67 4.72 -0.65
C HIS A 153 13.93 5.75 0.47
N GLY A 154 13.08 5.81 1.49
CA GLY A 154 13.30 6.63 2.68
C GLY A 154 14.50 6.15 3.51
N LEU A 155 14.60 4.84 3.76
CA LEU A 155 15.71 4.23 4.50
C LEU A 155 17.04 4.35 3.73
N VAL A 156 17.03 4.17 2.41
CA VAL A 156 18.21 4.36 1.54
C VAL A 156 18.69 5.81 1.57
N ARG A 157 17.78 6.78 1.44
CA ARG A 157 18.13 8.22 1.51
C ARG A 157 18.66 8.63 2.90
N ALA A 158 18.27 7.92 3.96
CA ALA A 158 18.82 8.10 5.30
C ALA A 158 20.20 7.42 5.51
N GLN A 159 20.82 6.88 4.46
CA GLN A 159 22.10 6.16 4.50
C GLN A 159 22.14 5.04 5.55
N HIS A 160 21.02 4.32 5.69
CA HIS A 160 20.91 3.22 6.65
C HIS A 160 21.96 2.12 6.35
N PRO A 161 22.59 1.46 7.34
CA PRO A 161 23.61 0.42 7.10
C PRO A 161 23.16 -0.74 6.19
N GLY A 162 21.85 -1.01 6.13
CA GLY A 162 21.24 -1.99 5.23
C GLY A 162 20.89 -1.51 3.82
N SER A 163 21.27 -0.28 3.42
CA SER A 163 20.76 0.37 2.19
C SER A 163 20.96 -0.48 0.93
N ALA A 164 22.13 -1.08 0.74
CA ALA A 164 22.40 -1.95 -0.42
C ALA A 164 21.40 -3.13 -0.54
N LYS A 165 21.00 -3.73 0.60
CA LYS A 165 20.01 -4.82 0.60
C LYS A 165 18.59 -4.30 0.31
N ILE A 166 18.29 -3.08 0.75
CA ILE A 166 17.01 -2.42 0.49
C ILE A 166 16.90 -2.02 -0.99
N GLU A 167 17.98 -1.54 -1.62
CA GLU A 167 18.04 -1.25 -3.06
C GLU A 167 17.87 -2.52 -3.90
N GLU A 168 18.57 -3.61 -3.56
CA GLU A 168 18.41 -4.92 -4.20
C GLU A 168 16.96 -5.41 -4.11
N PHE A 169 16.35 -5.30 -2.92
CA PHE A 169 14.95 -5.62 -2.70
C PHE A 169 14.01 -4.76 -3.58
N LEU A 170 14.19 -3.44 -3.62
CA LEU A 170 13.37 -2.53 -4.41
C LEU A 170 13.46 -2.84 -5.91
N SER A 171 14.67 -3.19 -6.40
CA SER A 171 14.86 -3.62 -7.79
C SER A 171 14.13 -4.94 -8.09
N GLN A 172 14.16 -5.91 -7.18
CA GLN A 172 13.42 -7.17 -7.34
C GLN A 172 11.90 -6.95 -7.29
N LEU A 173 11.44 -6.09 -6.39
CA LEU A 173 10.04 -5.71 -6.22
C LEU A 173 9.48 -5.12 -7.52
N GLU A 174 10.17 -4.14 -8.12
CA GLU A 174 9.73 -3.49 -9.36
C GLU A 174 9.76 -4.45 -10.55
N ALA A 175 10.80 -5.27 -10.67
CA ALA A 175 10.92 -6.27 -11.74
C ALA A 175 9.79 -7.30 -11.71
N LEU A 176 9.44 -7.81 -10.51
CA LEU A 176 8.33 -8.75 -10.33
C LEU A 176 6.96 -8.08 -10.55
N TRP A 177 6.79 -6.83 -10.13
CA TRP A 177 5.56 -6.08 -10.34
C TRP A 177 5.27 -5.82 -11.82
N GLU A 178 6.27 -5.35 -12.58
CA GLU A 178 6.11 -5.15 -14.01
C GLU A 178 5.92 -6.48 -14.76
N GLU A 179 6.58 -7.56 -14.34
CA GLU A 179 6.35 -8.88 -14.92
C GLU A 179 4.93 -9.42 -14.62
N LEU A 180 4.41 -9.21 -13.41
CA LEU A 180 3.02 -9.53 -13.07
C LEU A 180 2.04 -8.78 -13.98
N ARG A 181 2.25 -7.47 -14.17
CA ARG A 181 1.43 -6.62 -15.04
C ARG A 181 1.49 -7.06 -16.49
N ARG A 182 2.69 -7.35 -17.02
CA ARG A 182 2.88 -7.89 -18.39
C ARG A 182 2.13 -9.21 -18.60
N ARG A 183 2.29 -10.17 -17.67
CA ARG A 183 1.60 -11.47 -17.75
C ARG A 183 0.09 -11.31 -17.66
N HIS A 184 -0.40 -10.50 -16.72
CA HIS A 184 -1.82 -10.19 -16.59
C HIS A 184 -2.41 -9.64 -17.90
N GLN A 185 -1.77 -8.63 -18.52
CA GLN A 185 -2.22 -8.06 -19.80
C GLN A 185 -2.18 -9.08 -20.95
N ARG A 186 -1.11 -9.86 -21.06
CA ARG A 186 -0.98 -10.92 -22.07
C ARG A 186 -2.09 -11.97 -21.95
N ASN A 187 -2.39 -12.39 -20.73
CA ASN A 187 -3.45 -13.37 -20.46
C ASN A 187 -4.83 -12.81 -20.80
N ALA A 188 -5.13 -11.57 -20.45
CA ALA A 188 -6.40 -10.92 -20.81
C ALA A 188 -6.59 -10.86 -22.34
N ALA A 189 -5.55 -10.51 -23.09
CA ALA A 189 -5.57 -10.51 -24.56
C ALA A 189 -5.77 -11.92 -25.14
N PHE A 190 -5.06 -12.92 -24.60
CA PHE A 190 -5.21 -14.33 -24.99
C PHE A 190 -6.64 -14.84 -24.76
N LEU A 191 -7.20 -14.65 -23.56
CA LEU A 191 -8.56 -15.09 -23.22
C LEU A 191 -9.60 -14.42 -24.13
N GLN A 192 -9.50 -13.10 -24.35
CA GLN A 192 -10.40 -12.37 -25.23
C GLN A 192 -10.33 -12.87 -26.69
N ALA A 193 -9.13 -13.22 -27.19
CA ALA A 193 -8.96 -13.80 -28.52
C ALA A 193 -9.59 -15.21 -28.62
N SER A 194 -9.40 -16.05 -27.61
CA SER A 194 -9.99 -17.40 -27.53
C SER A 194 -11.52 -17.35 -27.50
N GLU A 195 -12.12 -16.43 -26.73
CA GLU A 195 -13.57 -16.21 -26.70
C GLU A 195 -14.13 -15.84 -28.08
N LYS A 196 -13.50 -14.86 -28.75
CA LYS A 196 -13.89 -14.41 -30.09
C LYS A 196 -13.82 -15.54 -31.11
N LEU A 197 -12.82 -16.42 -31.03
CA LEU A 197 -12.70 -17.57 -31.91
C LEU A 197 -13.78 -18.61 -31.65
N GLY A 198 -14.04 -18.97 -30.39
CA GLY A 198 -15.12 -19.89 -30.02
C GLY A 198 -16.49 -19.43 -30.51
N PHE A 199 -16.81 -18.14 -30.32
CA PHE A 199 -18.06 -17.55 -30.81
C PHE A 199 -18.18 -17.55 -32.34
N ARG A 200 -17.06 -17.39 -33.07
CA ARG A 200 -17.06 -17.49 -34.53
C ARG A 200 -17.33 -18.92 -35.01
N ILE A 201 -16.78 -19.93 -34.35
CA ILE A 201 -17.03 -21.34 -34.70
C ILE A 201 -18.51 -21.68 -34.52
N VAL A 202 -19.10 -21.30 -33.38
CA VAL A 202 -20.53 -21.55 -33.08
C VAL A 202 -21.49 -20.81 -34.02
N LYS A 203 -21.04 -19.76 -34.73
CA LYS A 203 -21.83 -19.01 -35.71
C LYS A 203 -21.68 -19.47 -37.17
N VAL A 204 -20.79 -20.41 -37.45
CA VAL A 204 -20.53 -20.94 -38.80
C VAL A 204 -21.09 -22.37 -38.97
N LEU A 205 -21.51 -22.98 -37.86
CA LEU A 205 -22.25 -24.24 -37.78
C LEU A 205 -23.76 -23.98 -37.66
#